data_AF-A0A849IWC0-F1
#
_entry.id   AF-A0A849IWC0-F1
#
_cell.length_a   1.000
_cell.length_b   1.000
_cell.length_c   1.000
_cell.angle_alpha   90.00
_cell.angle_beta   90.00
_cell.angle_gamma   90.00
#
_symmetry.space_group_name_H-M   'P 1'
#
loop_
_entity.id
_entity.type
_entity.pdbx_description
1 polymer ?
#
loop_
_entity_poly.entity_id
_entity_poly.type
_entity_poly.pdbx_seq_one_letter_code
_entity_poly.pdbx_strand_id
1 'polypeptide(L)'
;MGRDVAALVRSPKQVRYEIQPLDPDEVRVLMPEVLFAPAIATGMRRGELLGLRWEDVDLPRRVLHVRRALERQALALGSGHRRRCRR
;
A
#
# COMPACT_ATOMS: atom_id res chain seq x y z
N MET A 1 -2.85 -23.45 33.44
CA MET A 1 -3.48 -22.13 33.22
C MET A 1 -2.37 -21.12 32.89
N GLY A 2 -2.25 -20.70 31.64
CA GLY A 2 -1.25 -19.70 31.21
C GLY A 2 -1.86 -18.30 31.23
N ARG A 3 -1.18 -17.32 31.83
CA ARG A 3 -1.61 -15.91 31.82
C ARG A 3 -1.07 -15.24 30.56
N ASP A 4 -1.95 -14.57 29.82
CA ASP A 4 -1.54 -13.79 28.64
C ASP A 4 -0.79 -12.53 29.09
N VAL A 5 0.53 -12.54 28.92
CA VAL A 5 1.43 -11.44 29.26
C VAL A 5 1.23 -10.25 28.32
N ALA A 6 0.75 -10.46 27.09
CA ALA A 6 0.49 -9.38 26.14
C ALA A 6 -0.69 -8.51 26.58
N ALA A 7 -1.63 -9.05 27.35
CA ALA A 7 -2.73 -8.28 27.94
C ALA A 7 -2.28 -7.30 29.03
N LEU A 8 -1.06 -7.44 29.57
CA LEU A 8 -0.53 -6.58 30.63
C LEU A 8 0.02 -5.24 30.10
N VAL A 9 0.17 -5.09 28.78
CA VAL A 9 0.73 -3.88 28.17
C VAL A 9 -0.30 -3.27 27.23
N ARG A 10 -0.58 -1.97 27.40
CA ARG A 10 -1.40 -1.23 26.44
C ARG A 10 -0.60 -1.06 25.16
N SER A 11 -1.15 -1.52 24.03
CA SER A 11 -0.54 -1.26 22.73
C SER A 11 -0.34 0.26 22.55
N PRO A 12 0.83 0.69 22.04
CA PRO A 12 1.09 2.10 21.83
C PRO A 12 0.01 2.68 20.91
N LYS A 13 -0.49 3.86 21.28
CA LYS A 13 -1.54 4.53 20.52
C LYS A 13 -0.94 4.98 19.19
N GLN A 14 -1.33 4.33 18.10
CA GLN A 14 -0.93 4.79 16.77
C GLN A 14 -1.59 6.16 16.53
N VAL A 15 -0.76 7.18 16.36
CA VAL A 15 -1.22 8.49 15.92
C VAL A 15 -1.73 8.32 14.50
N ARG A 16 -3.02 8.59 14.29
CA ARG A 16 -3.62 8.65 12.95
C ARG A 16 -3.48 10.08 12.44
N TYR A 17 -2.82 10.23 11.31
CA TYR A 17 -2.82 11.48 10.56
C TYR A 17 -4.04 11.49 9.64
N GLU A 18 -4.73 12.62 9.58
CA GLU A 18 -5.79 12.83 8.61
C GLU A 18 -5.17 12.99 7.22
N ILE A 19 -5.77 12.34 6.22
CA ILE A 19 -5.30 12.43 4.83
C ILE A 19 -5.78 13.76 4.27
N GLN A 20 -4.86 14.64 3.89
CA GLN A 20 -5.17 15.81 3.07
C GLN A 20 -5.12 15.38 1.60
N PRO A 21 -6.27 15.34 0.89
CA PRO A 21 -6.30 14.96 -0.51
C PRO A 21 -5.63 16.03 -1.37
N LEU A 22 -5.06 15.60 -2.50
CA LEU A 22 -4.46 16.49 -3.50
C LEU A 22 -5.52 17.38 -4.15
N ASP A 23 -5.18 18.64 -4.35
CA ASP A 23 -5.95 19.58 -5.16
C ASP A 23 -5.76 19.30 -6.67
N PRO A 24 -6.73 19.60 -7.55
CA PRO A 24 -6.59 19.43 -8.99
C PRO A 24 -5.33 20.06 -9.59
N ASP A 25 -4.86 21.21 -9.09
CA ASP A 25 -3.62 21.82 -9.59
C ASP A 25 -2.38 21.01 -9.19
N GLU A 26 -2.36 20.44 -7.99
CA GLU A 26 -1.30 19.52 -7.55
C GLU A 26 -1.31 18.22 -8.37
N VAL A 27 -2.50 17.71 -8.70
CA VAL A 27 -2.65 16.55 -9.59
C VAL A 27 -2.05 16.83 -10.96
N ARG A 28 -2.29 18.01 -11.54
CA ARG A 28 -1.75 18.39 -12.86
C ARG A 28 -0.22 18.41 -12.89
N VAL A 29 0.42 18.80 -11.79
CA VAL A 29 1.88 18.75 -11.65
C VAL A 29 2.41 17.31 -11.64
N LEU A 30 1.66 16.35 -11.11
CA LEU A 30 2.06 14.94 -11.00
C LEU A 30 1.65 14.07 -12.20
N MET A 31 0.70 14.53 -13.02
CA MET A 31 0.21 13.82 -14.19
C MET A 31 1.25 13.43 -15.28
N PRO A 32 2.32 14.21 -15.58
CA PRO A 32 3.28 13.78 -16.60
C PRO A 32 4.06 12.52 -16.22
N GLU A 33 4.04 12.12 -14.93
CA GLU A 33 4.95 11.10 -14.46
C GLU A 33 4.35 9.71 -14.58
N VAL A 34 5.10 8.82 -15.25
CA VAL A 34 4.67 7.47 -15.63
C VAL A 34 4.16 6.64 -14.45
N LEU A 35 4.66 6.87 -13.23
CA LEU A 35 4.20 6.16 -12.03
C LEU A 35 2.93 6.78 -11.43
N PHE A 36 2.81 8.11 -11.44
CA PHE A 36 1.71 8.83 -10.80
C PHE A 36 0.48 8.90 -11.69
N ALA A 37 0.64 9.00 -13.00
CA ALA A 37 -0.47 8.99 -13.96
C ALA A 37 -1.41 7.78 -13.77
N PRO A 38 -0.95 6.51 -13.78
CA PRO A 38 -1.81 5.37 -13.51
C PRO A 38 -2.30 5.33 -12.06
N ALA A 39 -1.49 5.78 -11.08
CA ALA A 39 -1.91 5.82 -9.68
C ALA A 39 -3.15 6.72 -9.47
N ILE A 40 -3.12 7.91 -10.06
CA ILE A 40 -4.17 8.92 -9.99
C ILE A 40 -5.37 8.49 -10.83
N ALA A 41 -5.14 7.96 -12.04
CA ALA A 41 -6.21 7.58 -12.96
C ALA A 41 -6.97 6.32 -12.52
N THR A 42 -6.32 5.37 -11.84
CA THR A 42 -6.92 4.07 -11.49
C THR A 42 -7.12 3.84 -9.99
N GLY A 43 -6.49 4.66 -9.14
CA GLY A 43 -6.52 4.48 -7.68
C GLY A 43 -5.70 3.29 -7.16
N MET A 44 -4.80 2.73 -7.98
CA MET A 44 -3.96 1.60 -7.59
C MET A 44 -3.07 1.92 -6.38
N ARG A 45 -2.88 0.93 -5.51
CA ARG A 45 -1.99 1.07 -4.34
C ARG A 45 -0.53 1.07 -4.80
N ARG A 46 0.33 1.76 -4.05
CA ARG A 46 1.79 1.81 -4.33
C ARG A 46 2.41 0.43 -4.54
N GLY A 47 2.07 -0.55 -3.71
CA GLY A 47 2.58 -1.91 -3.86
C GLY A 47 2.16 -2.58 -5.16
N GLU A 48 0.94 -2.32 -5.65
CA GLU A 48 0.41 -2.87 -6.89
C GLU A 48 1.08 -2.25 -8.10
N LEU A 49 1.28 -0.92 -8.11
CA LEU A 49 2.03 -0.21 -9.14
C LEU A 49 3.46 -0.71 -9.24
N LEU A 50 4.14 -0.86 -8.10
CA LEU A 50 5.51 -1.39 -8.04
C LEU A 50 5.60 -2.88 -8.39
N GLY A 51 4.49 -3.62 -8.30
CA GLY A 51 4.39 -5.03 -8.67
C GLY A 51 3.98 -5.27 -10.12
N LEU A 52 3.57 -4.25 -10.85
CA LEU A 52 3.07 -4.35 -12.22
C LEU A 52 4.18 -4.83 -13.16
N ARG A 53 3.85 -5.78 -14.05
CA ARG A 53 4.76 -6.24 -15.11
C ARG A 53 4.17 -5.94 -16.49
N TRP A 54 5.02 -5.87 -17.50
CA TRP A 54 4.59 -5.66 -18.89
C TRP A 54 3.57 -6.69 -19.39
N GLU A 55 3.66 -7.94 -18.92
CA GLU A 55 2.69 -9.01 -19.23
C GLU A 55 1.27 -8.74 -18.70
N ASP A 56 1.14 -7.84 -17.72
CA ASP A 56 -0.13 -7.48 -17.09
C ASP A 56 -0.79 -6.26 -17.77
N VAL A 57 -0.17 -5.67 -18.79
CA VAL A 57 -0.60 -4.45 -19.47
C VAL A 57 -1.15 -4.77 -20.86
N ASP A 58 -2.46 -4.58 -21.06
CA ASP A 58 -3.12 -4.67 -22.36
C ASP A 58 -3.45 -3.25 -22.86
N LEU A 59 -2.50 -2.64 -23.59
CA LEU A 59 -2.68 -1.30 -24.16
C LEU A 59 -3.80 -1.23 -25.20
N PRO A 60 -3.97 -2.20 -26.14
CA PRO A 60 -5.08 -2.19 -27.08
C PRO A 60 -6.45 -2.15 -26.42
N ARG A 61 -6.65 -2.91 -25.33
CA ARG A 61 -7.91 -2.93 -24.58
C ARG A 61 -7.98 -1.86 -23.49
N ARG A 62 -6.89 -1.13 -23.24
CA ARG A 62 -6.74 -0.15 -22.14
C ARG A 62 -7.01 -0.77 -20.77
N VAL A 63 -6.53 -1.99 -20.57
CA VAL A 63 -6.73 -2.76 -19.32
C VAL A 63 -5.38 -3.00 -18.63
N LEU A 64 -5.37 -2.78 -17.32
CA LEU A 64 -4.27 -3.16 -16.43
C LEU A 64 -4.74 -4.27 -15.50
N HIS A 65 -4.01 -5.39 -15.47
CA HIS A 65 -4.31 -6.51 -14.59
C HIS A 65 -3.52 -6.43 -13.28
N VAL A 66 -4.20 -6.13 -12.18
CA VAL A 66 -3.56 -6.10 -10.85
C VAL A 66 -3.47 -7.51 -10.28
N ARG A 67 -2.31 -8.17 -10.45
CA ARG A 67 -2.10 -9.57 -10.02
C ARG A 67 -1.25 -9.73 -8.75
N ARG A 68 -0.50 -8.71 -8.37
CA ARG A 68 0.54 -8.77 -7.33
C ARG A 68 0.76 -7.40 -6.73
N ALA A 69 1.22 -7.39 -5.48
CA ALA A 69 1.63 -6.19 -4.77
C ALA A 69 3.00 -6.43 -4.13
N LEU A 70 3.94 -5.50 -4.34
CA LEU A 70 5.23 -5.51 -3.69
C LEU A 70 5.10 -5.00 -2.25
N GLU A 71 5.42 -5.85 -1.29
CA GLU A 71 5.45 -5.51 0.14
C GLU A 71 6.91 -5.47 0.62
N ARG A 72 7.28 -4.41 1.33
CA ARG A 72 8.58 -4.32 1.99
C ARG A 72 8.48 -4.94 3.38
N GLN A 73 9.17 -6.06 3.59
CA GLN A 73 9.35 -6.62 4.92
C GLN A 73 10.58 -5.99 5.58
N ALA A 74 10.36 -5.26 6.68
CA ALA A 74 11.45 -4.90 7.57
C ALA A 74 11.84 -6.14 8.39
N LEU A 75 13.13 -6.47 8.44
CA LEU A 75 13.63 -7.45 9.42
C LEU A 75 13.43 -6.86 10.82
N ALA A 76 12.48 -7.41 11.56
CA ALA A 76 12.27 -7.05 12.95
C ALA A 76 13.37 -7.68 13.81
N LEU A 77 14.39 -6.90 14.16
CA LEU A 77 15.20 -7.18 15.34
C LEU A 77 14.36 -6.77 16.57
N GLY A 78 13.51 -7.68 17.05
CA GLY A 78 12.73 -7.49 18.28
C GLY A 78 11.25 -7.09 18.07
N SER A 79 10.38 -7.76 18.84
CA SER A 79 8.91 -7.61 18.92
C SER A 79 8.12 -8.12 17.71
N GLY A 80 7.83 -9.42 17.73
CA GLY A 80 6.84 -10.03 16.87
C GLY A 80 5.41 -9.67 17.26
N HIS A 81 4.61 -9.29 16.26
CA HIS A 81 3.22 -9.72 16.13
C HIS A 81 2.79 -9.54 14.67
N ARG A 82 3.14 -10.52 13.82
CA ARG A 82 2.59 -10.61 12.46
C ARG A 82 1.12 -10.99 12.56
N ARG A 83 0.21 -10.01 12.52
CA ARG A 83 -1.20 -10.29 12.20
C ARG A 83 -1.30 -10.61 10.72
N ARG A 84 -1.20 -11.89 10.41
CA ARG A 84 -1.64 -12.43 9.13
C ARG A 84 -3.16 -12.31 9.10
N CYS A 85 -3.69 -11.22 8.53
CA CYS A 85 -5.07 -11.23 8.03
C CYS A 85 -5.14 -12.29 6.93
N ARG A 86 -5.62 -13.48 7.27
CA ARG A 86 -6.14 -14.41 6.26
C ARG A 86 -7.43 -13.79 5.70
N ARG A 87 -7.56 -13.85 4.38
CA ARG A 87 -8.83 -13.62 3.69
C ARG A 87 -9.85 -14.66 4.12
#